data_AF-A0A2V1AY18-F1
#
_entry.id   AF-A0A2V1AY18-F1
#
_cell.length_a   1.000
_cell.length_b   1.000
_cell.length_c   1.000
_cell.angle_alpha   90.00
_cell.angle_beta   90.00
_cell.angle_gamma   90.00
#
_symmetry.space_group_name_H-M   'P 1'
#
loop_
_entity.id
_entity.type
_entity.pdbx_description
1 polymer ?
#
loop_
_entity_poly.entity_id
_entity_poly.type
_entity_poly.pdbx_seq_one_letter_code
_entity_poly.pdbx_strand_id
1 'polypeptide(L)'
;MKNLCLVIHCTSKPGRAINYSYNKDTDVYVVYNFSLLHQHVGKLLKDYQNGEISVVLLYKQLPALLEATKLLYQESNEEKKQKVYNDYKSSYKRQLAIVTGNTGAGGALNTDFDVKLPQGHSDKTLGFETFFIFDTTGFEPSDHLSESNTGKQQLLRFLALKHGGYYGAISGKLEELEDPETCQLFLLSLKGGLSKEEEQHIFTAKGDPITDNINSHQRIALGWDSWSKIQMVARSISRRDDWGLLDEEVKLAELDDLYEAFLRKEGQDFLGKAKEIVGFKEPPEKASPPPMLTYNDVIKKLEEAISG
;
A
#
# COMPACT_ATOMS: atom_id res chain seq x y z
N MET A 1 -1.99 -15.21 24.10
CA MET A 1 -2.74 -14.03 23.62
C MET A 1 -2.64 -14.05 22.11
N LYS A 2 -3.74 -13.86 21.37
CA LYS A 2 -3.71 -14.03 19.91
C LYS A 2 -3.29 -12.75 19.20
N ASN A 3 -2.49 -12.90 18.15
CA ASN A 3 -2.15 -11.83 17.21
C ASN A 3 -3.31 -11.61 16.23
N LEU A 4 -3.34 -10.43 15.59
CA LEU A 4 -4.32 -10.08 14.57
C LEU A 4 -3.62 -9.88 13.22
N CYS A 5 -4.02 -10.63 12.19
CA CYS A 5 -3.72 -10.34 10.78
C CYS A 5 -4.98 -9.74 10.13
N LEU A 6 -4.92 -8.47 9.74
CA LEU A 6 -6.01 -7.78 9.04
C LEU A 6 -5.63 -7.57 7.57
N VAL A 7 -6.24 -8.30 6.67
CA VAL A 7 -6.05 -8.16 5.22
C VAL A 7 -7.17 -7.29 4.65
N ILE A 8 -6.84 -6.11 4.15
CA ILE A 8 -7.78 -5.16 3.58
C ILE A 8 -7.62 -5.14 2.06
N HIS A 9 -8.61 -5.63 1.34
CA HIS A 9 -8.74 -5.37 -0.09
C HIS A 9 -9.23 -3.94 -0.24
N CYS A 10 -8.34 -3.05 -0.68
CA CYS A 10 -8.62 -1.61 -0.80
C CYS A 10 -9.51 -1.34 -2.02
N THR A 11 -10.78 -1.71 -1.92
CA THR A 11 -11.82 -1.53 -2.94
C THR A 11 -13.09 -0.93 -2.34
N SER A 12 -13.79 -0.14 -3.15
CA SER A 12 -15.13 0.42 -2.88
C SER A 12 -16.25 -0.37 -3.57
N LYS A 13 -15.92 -1.41 -4.35
CA LYS A 13 -16.93 -2.19 -5.07
C LYS A 13 -17.79 -3.01 -4.10
N PRO A 14 -19.12 -3.05 -4.28
CA PRO A 14 -19.99 -3.95 -3.54
C PRO A 14 -19.67 -5.42 -3.86
N GLY A 15 -19.66 -6.28 -2.84
CA GLY A 15 -19.24 -7.69 -2.93
C GLY A 15 -19.30 -8.38 -1.57
N ARG A 16 -18.50 -9.46 -1.38
CA ARG A 16 -18.24 -10.06 -0.05
C ARG A 16 -17.83 -8.93 0.91
N ALA A 17 -18.29 -8.97 2.16
CA ALA A 17 -17.99 -7.89 3.10
C ALA A 17 -16.70 -8.18 3.87
N ILE A 18 -16.70 -9.29 4.61
CA ILE A 18 -15.58 -9.71 5.47
C ILE A 18 -15.54 -11.24 5.54
N ASN A 19 -14.35 -11.80 5.73
CA ASN A 19 -14.13 -13.17 6.15
C ASN A 19 -13.37 -13.19 7.48
N TYR A 20 -13.65 -14.17 8.32
CA TYR A 20 -12.94 -14.39 9.56
C TYR A 20 -12.50 -15.85 9.66
N SER A 21 -11.23 -16.05 10.00
CA SER A 21 -10.63 -17.35 10.29
C SER A 21 -9.65 -17.20 11.45
N TYR A 22 -9.26 -18.31 12.08
CA TYR A 22 -8.33 -18.27 13.20
C TYR A 22 -7.60 -19.58 13.38
N ASN A 23 -6.42 -19.51 14.00
CA ASN A 23 -5.74 -20.65 14.57
C ASN A 23 -5.50 -20.41 16.09
N LYS A 24 -4.59 -21.16 16.71
CA LYS A 24 -4.29 -21.02 18.15
C LYS A 24 -3.68 -19.67 18.50
N ASP A 25 -2.91 -19.09 17.59
CA ASP A 25 -2.05 -17.94 17.85
C ASP A 25 -2.46 -16.67 17.10
N THR A 26 -3.30 -16.77 16.07
CA THR A 26 -3.65 -15.65 15.19
C THR A 26 -5.10 -15.71 14.77
N ASP A 27 -5.74 -14.54 14.85
CA ASP A 27 -7.03 -14.24 14.26
C ASP A 27 -6.80 -13.52 12.93
N VAL A 28 -7.45 -13.96 11.87
CA VAL A 28 -7.34 -13.38 10.53
C VAL A 28 -8.68 -12.81 10.10
N TYR A 29 -8.69 -11.54 9.73
CA TYR A 29 -9.83 -10.86 9.14
C TYR A 29 -9.49 -10.41 7.73
N VAL A 30 -10.26 -10.85 6.74
CA VAL A 30 -10.12 -10.40 5.35
C VAL A 30 -11.28 -9.50 4.99
N VAL A 31 -11.02 -8.21 4.83
CA VAL A 31 -12.00 -7.16 4.53
C VAL A 31 -12.03 -6.91 3.02
N TYR A 32 -13.14 -7.29 2.38
CA TYR A 32 -13.32 -7.15 0.93
C TYR A 32 -14.04 -5.86 0.54
N ASN A 33 -14.73 -5.21 1.48
CA ASN A 33 -15.37 -3.92 1.26
C ASN A 33 -15.02 -2.95 2.39
N PHE A 34 -13.87 -2.30 2.25
CA PHE A 34 -13.37 -1.37 3.25
C PHE A 34 -14.32 -0.19 3.48
N SER A 35 -14.94 0.34 2.41
CA SER A 35 -15.81 1.51 2.51
C SER A 35 -17.01 1.31 3.44
N LEU A 36 -17.62 0.11 3.43
CA LEU A 36 -18.74 -0.23 4.32
C LEU A 36 -18.28 -0.60 5.73
N LEU A 37 -17.05 -1.11 5.87
CA LEU A 37 -16.54 -1.69 7.12
C LEU A 37 -15.53 -0.80 7.83
N HIS A 38 -15.29 0.42 7.36
CA HIS A 38 -14.33 1.36 7.95
C HIS A 38 -14.50 1.51 9.47
N GLN A 39 -15.73 1.70 9.95
CA GLN A 39 -16.01 1.81 11.39
C GLN A 39 -15.72 0.51 12.15
N HIS A 40 -16.03 -0.63 11.54
CA HIS A 40 -15.76 -1.95 12.14
C HIS A 40 -14.26 -2.21 12.24
N VAL A 41 -13.49 -1.88 11.21
CA VAL A 41 -12.02 -1.95 11.22
C VAL A 41 -11.44 -1.09 12.33
N GLY A 42 -11.89 0.17 12.47
CA GLY A 42 -11.44 1.05 13.55
C GLY A 42 -11.72 0.47 14.94
N LYS A 43 -12.85 -0.22 15.12
CA LYS A 43 -13.16 -0.93 16.37
C LYS A 43 -12.23 -2.12 16.61
N LEU A 44 -11.99 -2.96 15.60
CA LEU A 44 -11.07 -4.10 15.71
C LEU A 44 -9.66 -3.67 16.14
N LEU A 45 -9.14 -2.59 15.55
CA LEU A 45 -7.82 -2.04 15.90
C LEU A 45 -7.75 -1.56 17.36
N LYS A 46 -8.88 -1.10 17.92
CA LYS A 46 -9.00 -0.69 19.33
C LYS A 46 -9.17 -1.85 20.28
N ASP A 47 -9.81 -2.94 19.86
CA ASP A 47 -10.12 -4.07 20.74
C ASP A 47 -8.87 -4.97 20.93
N TYR A 48 -7.98 -5.05 19.94
CA TYR A 48 -6.73 -5.83 19.99
C TYR A 48 -5.54 -5.03 20.58
N GLN A 49 -5.68 -4.37 21.73
CA GLN A 49 -4.61 -3.51 22.27
C GLN A 49 -3.38 -4.26 22.77
N ASN A 50 -3.57 -5.50 23.24
CA ASN A 50 -2.54 -6.26 23.94
C ASN A 50 -1.79 -7.27 23.06
N GLY A 51 -2.26 -7.50 21.83
CA GLY A 51 -1.62 -8.40 20.85
C GLY A 51 -0.89 -7.63 19.75
N GLU A 52 -0.07 -8.33 18.96
CA GLU A 52 0.51 -7.73 17.76
C GLU A 52 -0.53 -7.67 16.64
N ILE A 53 -0.58 -6.53 15.95
CA ILE A 53 -1.48 -6.31 14.82
C ILE A 53 -0.63 -6.09 13.57
N SER A 54 -0.80 -6.98 12.59
CA SER A 54 -0.28 -6.84 11.24
C SER A 54 -1.42 -6.48 10.29
N VAL A 55 -1.24 -5.44 9.49
CA VAL A 55 -2.24 -4.97 8.52
C VAL A 55 -1.67 -5.08 7.10
N VAL A 56 -2.34 -5.83 6.25
CA VAL A 56 -2.01 -5.99 4.83
C VAL A 56 -2.98 -5.13 4.02
N LEU A 57 -2.46 -4.13 3.31
CA LEU A 57 -3.23 -3.27 2.41
C LEU A 57 -3.01 -3.75 0.97
N LEU A 58 -3.97 -4.51 0.43
CA LEU A 58 -3.94 -4.96 -0.96
C LEU A 58 -4.46 -3.85 -1.88
N TYR A 59 -3.58 -3.27 -2.70
CA TYR A 59 -3.95 -2.22 -3.64
C TYR A 59 -4.92 -2.75 -4.71
N LYS A 60 -6.15 -2.23 -4.70
CA LYS A 60 -7.16 -2.45 -5.76
C LYS A 60 -7.67 -1.13 -6.33
N GLN A 61 -7.86 -0.14 -5.47
CA GLN A 61 -8.31 1.20 -5.84
C GLN A 61 -7.61 2.25 -4.98
N LEU A 62 -7.08 3.29 -5.62
CA LEU A 62 -6.33 4.35 -4.96
C LEU A 62 -7.12 5.05 -3.84
N PRO A 63 -8.35 5.55 -4.04
CA PRO A 63 -9.08 6.23 -2.95
C PRO A 63 -9.28 5.35 -1.71
N ALA A 64 -9.60 4.06 -1.91
CA ALA A 64 -9.81 3.13 -0.81
C ALA A 64 -8.51 2.79 -0.06
N LEU A 65 -7.36 2.74 -0.76
CA LEU A 65 -6.06 2.60 -0.12
C LEU A 65 -5.79 3.80 0.80
N LEU A 66 -5.95 5.02 0.28
CA LEU A 66 -5.64 6.23 1.04
C LEU A 66 -6.55 6.40 2.26
N GLU A 67 -7.84 6.09 2.13
CA GLU A 67 -8.76 6.07 3.28
C GLU A 67 -8.39 5.01 4.31
N ALA A 68 -7.95 3.81 3.87
CA ALA A 68 -7.45 2.78 4.78
C ALA A 68 -6.19 3.24 5.52
N THR A 69 -5.20 3.79 4.81
CA THR A 69 -3.98 4.34 5.42
C THR A 69 -4.30 5.46 6.41
N LYS A 70 -5.24 6.34 6.07
CA LYS A 70 -5.69 7.43 6.95
C LYS A 70 -6.37 6.91 8.21
N LEU A 71 -7.23 5.89 8.11
CA LEU A 71 -7.83 5.23 9.26
C LEU A 71 -6.75 4.64 10.17
N LEU A 72 -5.79 3.89 9.61
CA LEU A 72 -4.69 3.32 10.39
C LEU A 72 -3.91 4.42 11.12
N TYR A 73 -3.62 5.54 10.44
CA TYR A 73 -2.92 6.66 11.05
C TYR A 73 -3.70 7.30 12.20
N GLN A 74 -5.02 7.46 12.06
CA GLN A 74 -5.90 8.00 13.11
C GLN A 74 -6.02 7.08 14.32
N GLU A 75 -6.01 5.76 14.09
CA GLU A 75 -6.14 4.75 15.14
C GLU A 75 -4.80 4.34 15.76
N SER A 76 -3.71 4.92 15.29
CA SER A 76 -2.37 4.73 15.84
C SER A 76 -2.16 5.62 17.06
N ASN A 77 -1.93 5.02 18.23
CA ASN A 77 -1.50 5.75 19.43
C ASN A 77 0.03 5.96 19.43
N GLU A 78 0.50 6.93 20.22
CA GLU A 78 1.92 7.32 20.24
C GLU A 78 2.86 6.21 20.72
N GLU A 79 2.43 5.39 21.68
CA GLU A 79 3.23 4.26 22.18
C GLU A 79 3.48 3.22 21.07
N LYS A 80 2.43 2.84 20.35
CA LYS A 80 2.51 1.92 19.21
C LYS A 80 3.35 2.51 18.08
N LYS A 81 3.17 3.79 17.75
CA LYS A 81 3.99 4.49 16.75
C LYS A 81 5.47 4.47 17.14
N GLN A 82 5.78 4.73 18.41
CA GLN A 82 7.15 4.73 18.89
C GLN A 82 7.79 3.34 18.82
N LYS A 83 7.03 2.26 19.14
CA LYS A 83 7.48 0.88 18.96
C LYS A 83 7.85 0.61 17.50
N VAL A 84 6.91 0.85 16.57
CA VAL A 84 7.14 0.60 15.13
C VAL A 84 8.29 1.46 14.58
N TYR A 85 8.38 2.73 15.01
CA TYR A 85 9.48 3.62 14.63
C TYR A 85 10.84 3.08 15.08
N ASN A 86 10.93 2.55 16.30
CA ASN A 86 12.16 1.96 16.82
C ASN A 86 12.55 0.67 16.07
N ASP A 87 11.56 -0.15 15.71
CA ASP A 87 11.77 -1.37 14.90
C ASP A 87 12.27 -1.01 13.50
N TYR A 88 11.68 0.02 12.89
CA TYR A 88 12.15 0.59 11.61
C TYR A 88 13.57 1.14 11.72
N LYS A 89 13.87 1.94 12.74
CA LYS A 89 15.21 2.53 12.96
C LYS A 89 16.26 1.44 13.16
N SER A 90 15.93 0.38 13.89
CA SER A 90 16.81 -0.78 14.09
C SER A 90 17.08 -1.51 12.79
N SER A 91 16.03 -1.72 11.97
CA SER A 91 16.16 -2.31 10.64
C SER A 91 17.04 -1.46 9.72
N TYR A 92 16.85 -0.13 9.73
CA TYR A 92 17.69 0.81 8.98
C TYR A 92 19.16 0.77 9.41
N LYS A 93 19.45 0.73 10.71
CA LYS A 93 20.82 0.54 11.22
C LYS A 93 21.44 -0.75 10.69
N ARG A 94 20.68 -1.85 10.68
CA ARG A 94 21.13 -3.13 10.14
C ARG A 94 21.46 -3.03 8.64
N GLN A 95 20.58 -2.40 7.85
CA GLN A 95 20.84 -2.20 6.41
C GLN A 95 22.09 -1.34 6.17
N LEU A 96 22.27 -0.27 6.93
CA LEU A 96 23.50 0.54 6.85
C LEU A 96 24.75 -0.24 7.24
N ALA A 97 24.69 -1.07 8.28
CA ALA A 97 25.82 -1.90 8.67
C ALA A 97 26.20 -2.91 7.58
N ILE A 98 25.21 -3.52 6.92
CA ILE A 98 25.42 -4.42 5.78
C ILE A 98 26.11 -3.68 4.63
N VAL A 99 25.57 -2.54 4.21
CA VAL A 99 26.08 -1.80 3.04
C VAL A 99 27.47 -1.21 3.29
N THR A 100 27.76 -0.78 4.52
CA THR A 100 29.07 -0.20 4.88
C THR A 100 30.09 -1.25 5.30
N GLY A 101 29.70 -2.53 5.37
CA GLY A 101 30.56 -3.60 5.88
C GLY A 101 30.96 -3.38 7.34
N ASN A 102 30.11 -2.73 8.14
CA ASN A 102 30.38 -2.45 9.54
C ASN A 102 30.22 -3.74 10.37
N THR A 103 31.32 -4.47 10.53
CA THR A 103 31.37 -5.70 11.33
C THR A 103 32.13 -5.47 12.62
N GLY A 104 31.60 -5.99 13.74
CA GLY A 104 32.25 -6.02 15.03
C GLY A 104 33.27 -7.15 15.17
N ALA A 105 33.80 -7.31 16.39
CA ALA A 105 34.68 -8.43 16.70
C ALA A 105 33.99 -9.77 16.45
N GLY A 106 34.66 -10.66 15.69
CA GLY A 106 34.09 -11.96 15.30
C GLY A 106 33.27 -11.96 14.00
N GLY A 107 33.24 -10.86 13.24
CA GLY A 107 32.60 -10.80 11.92
C GLY A 107 31.08 -10.60 11.94
N ALA A 108 30.46 -10.45 13.11
CA ALA A 108 29.05 -10.12 13.23
C ALA A 108 28.79 -8.65 12.83
N LEU A 109 27.62 -8.36 12.24
CA LEU A 109 27.22 -6.98 11.94
C LEU A 109 27.19 -6.14 13.22
N ASN A 110 27.89 -5.01 13.22
CA ASN A 110 27.87 -4.06 14.31
C ASN A 110 26.79 -3.01 14.04
N THR A 111 25.76 -2.96 14.89
CA THR A 111 24.69 -1.95 14.84
C THR A 111 24.73 -0.96 16.02
N ASP A 112 25.81 -0.97 16.82
CA ASP A 112 26.01 -0.10 17.98
C ASP A 112 26.55 1.27 17.56
N PHE A 113 25.72 2.01 16.82
CA PHE A 113 25.98 3.38 16.40
C PHE A 113 24.66 4.12 16.27
N ASP A 114 24.69 5.45 16.41
CA ASP A 114 23.50 6.26 16.22
C ASP A 114 23.31 6.72 14.79
N VAL A 115 22.04 6.76 14.38
CA VAL A 115 21.63 7.19 13.05
C VAL A 115 20.48 8.17 13.17
N LYS A 116 20.53 9.20 12.34
CA LYS A 116 19.36 10.00 11.99
C LYS A 116 18.74 9.40 10.74
N LEU A 117 17.43 9.21 10.74
CA LEU A 117 16.72 8.74 9.56
C LEU A 117 16.69 9.85 8.49
N PRO A 118 16.90 9.53 7.20
CA PRO A 118 16.70 10.47 6.10
C PRO A 118 15.24 10.93 6.00
N GLN A 119 15.00 12.01 5.26
CA GLN A 119 13.63 12.47 4.96
C GLN A 119 12.82 11.35 4.27
N GLY A 120 11.54 11.27 4.62
CA GLY A 120 10.62 10.27 4.11
C GLY A 120 10.66 8.96 4.89
N HIS A 121 11.69 8.68 5.68
CA HIS A 121 11.83 7.40 6.39
C HIS A 121 11.05 7.40 7.70
N SER A 122 9.86 6.80 7.69
CA SER A 122 9.00 6.64 8.87
C SER A 122 8.54 7.97 9.51
N ASP A 123 8.48 9.06 8.74
CA ASP A 123 8.11 10.40 9.24
C ASP A 123 6.69 10.45 9.83
N LYS A 124 5.77 9.63 9.31
CA LYS A 124 4.37 9.52 9.77
C LYS A 124 4.05 8.09 10.17
N THR A 125 4.91 7.50 11.00
CA THR A 125 4.82 6.10 11.43
C THR A 125 3.39 5.68 11.82
N LEU A 126 2.96 4.52 11.31
CA LEU A 126 1.74 3.85 11.76
C LEU A 126 2.03 3.02 13.01
N GLY A 127 1.08 2.95 13.94
CA GLY A 127 1.16 2.14 15.15
C GLY A 127 0.90 0.64 14.92
N PHE A 128 0.95 0.18 13.68
CA PHE A 128 0.71 -1.21 13.32
C PHE A 128 1.75 -1.64 12.30
N GLU A 129 2.11 -2.92 12.34
CA GLU A 129 2.98 -3.48 11.32
C GLU A 129 2.22 -3.53 9.99
N THR A 130 2.59 -2.66 9.04
CA THR A 130 1.79 -2.43 7.84
C THR A 130 2.51 -2.90 6.58
N PHE A 131 1.80 -3.60 5.71
CA PHE A 131 2.29 -4.12 4.43
C PHE A 131 1.49 -3.50 3.29
N PHE A 132 2.15 -2.71 2.45
CA PHE A 132 1.58 -2.16 1.23
C PHE A 132 1.82 -3.12 0.08
N ILE A 133 0.76 -3.78 -0.40
CA ILE A 133 0.88 -4.84 -1.40
C ILE A 133 0.36 -4.35 -2.74
N PHE A 134 1.22 -4.42 -3.75
CA PHE A 134 0.84 -4.31 -5.13
C PHE A 134 0.43 -5.69 -5.65
N ASP A 135 -0.86 -5.89 -5.90
CA ASP A 135 -1.35 -7.09 -6.56
C ASP A 135 -1.08 -7.01 -8.07
N THR A 136 -0.22 -7.90 -8.56
CA THR A 136 0.16 -8.05 -9.96
C THR A 136 -0.50 -9.27 -10.62
N THR A 137 -1.52 -9.86 -9.98
CA THR A 137 -2.28 -10.98 -10.54
C THR A 137 -2.93 -10.60 -11.87
N GLY A 138 -2.69 -11.41 -12.90
CA GLY A 138 -3.22 -11.17 -14.24
C GLY A 138 -2.43 -10.15 -15.06
N PHE A 139 -1.25 -9.71 -14.60
CA PHE A 139 -0.34 -8.93 -15.43
C PHE A 139 0.56 -9.85 -16.24
N GLU A 140 0.82 -9.44 -17.48
CA GLU A 140 1.87 -10.06 -18.27
C GLU A 140 3.24 -9.74 -17.64
N PRO A 141 4.17 -10.70 -17.57
CA PRO A 141 5.50 -10.46 -17.02
C PRO A 141 6.25 -9.31 -17.71
N SER A 142 5.93 -8.95 -18.96
CA SER A 142 6.48 -7.78 -19.66
C SER A 142 6.01 -6.43 -19.11
N ASP A 143 4.86 -6.40 -18.45
CA ASP A 143 4.15 -5.15 -18.12
C ASP A 143 4.60 -4.53 -16.80
N HIS A 144 5.48 -5.19 -16.05
CA HIS A 144 5.99 -4.70 -14.77
C HIS A 144 6.72 -3.34 -14.89
N LEU A 145 7.28 -3.03 -16.06
CA LEU A 145 7.92 -1.75 -16.38
C LEU A 145 7.01 -0.79 -17.17
N SER A 146 5.72 -1.08 -17.32
CA SER A 146 4.78 -0.12 -17.90
C SER A 146 4.65 1.12 -17.00
N GLU A 147 4.37 2.28 -17.61
CA GLU A 147 4.25 3.56 -16.88
C GLU A 147 3.25 3.48 -15.72
N SER A 148 2.08 2.87 -15.94
CA SER A 148 1.08 2.70 -14.89
C SER A 148 1.55 1.80 -13.76
N ASN A 149 2.26 0.70 -14.05
CA ASN A 149 2.73 -0.19 -13.01
C ASN A 149 3.90 0.42 -12.24
N THR A 150 4.82 1.09 -12.93
CA THR A 150 5.87 1.89 -12.29
C THR A 150 5.26 2.96 -11.38
N GLY A 151 4.24 3.69 -11.83
CA GLY A 151 3.52 4.66 -11.01
C GLY A 151 2.93 4.06 -9.73
N LYS A 152 2.28 2.89 -9.83
CA LYS A 152 1.76 2.16 -8.66
C LYS A 152 2.88 1.73 -7.71
N GLN A 153 3.98 1.18 -8.24
CA GLN A 153 5.15 0.82 -7.43
C GLN A 153 5.71 2.04 -6.71
N GLN A 154 5.90 3.16 -7.40
CA GLN A 154 6.43 4.39 -6.82
C GLN A 154 5.54 4.91 -5.69
N LEU A 155 4.23 4.97 -5.90
CA LEU A 155 3.29 5.45 -4.89
C LEU A 155 3.23 4.53 -3.67
N LEU A 156 3.13 3.22 -3.88
CA LEU A 156 3.05 2.25 -2.77
C LEU A 156 4.35 2.19 -1.97
N ARG A 157 5.51 2.28 -2.63
CA ARG A 157 6.81 2.38 -1.96
C ARG A 157 6.97 3.69 -1.21
N PHE A 158 6.50 4.81 -1.77
CA PHE A 158 6.46 6.10 -1.07
C PHE A 158 5.63 6.01 0.22
N LEU A 159 4.42 5.45 0.15
CA LEU A 159 3.56 5.27 1.33
C LEU A 159 4.20 4.33 2.36
N ALA A 160 4.74 3.19 1.92
CA ALA A 160 5.44 2.26 2.80
C ALA A 160 6.62 2.94 3.51
N LEU A 161 7.44 3.67 2.77
CA LEU A 161 8.59 4.41 3.31
C LEU A 161 8.16 5.46 4.34
N LYS A 162 7.17 6.31 4.00
CA LYS A 162 6.65 7.39 4.87
C LYS A 162 6.08 6.85 6.19
N HIS A 163 5.50 5.66 6.15
CA HIS A 163 4.84 5.03 7.30
C HIS A 163 5.69 4.01 8.05
N GLY A 164 6.92 3.75 7.61
CA GLY A 164 7.78 2.70 8.19
C GLY A 164 7.25 1.28 7.95
N GLY A 165 6.49 1.09 6.87
CA GLY A 165 5.87 -0.17 6.48
C GLY A 165 6.69 -0.96 5.47
N TYR A 166 6.26 -2.20 5.24
CA TYR A 166 6.78 -3.09 4.22
C TYR A 166 6.10 -2.84 2.89
N TYR A 167 6.79 -3.13 1.80
CA TYR A 167 6.21 -3.15 0.46
C TYR A 167 6.48 -4.49 -0.22
N GLY A 168 5.48 -4.99 -0.96
CA GLY A 168 5.62 -6.17 -1.79
C GLY A 168 4.80 -6.10 -3.08
N ALA A 169 5.33 -6.63 -4.17
CA ALA A 169 4.57 -6.91 -5.39
C ALA A 169 4.33 -8.42 -5.48
N ILE A 170 3.06 -8.83 -5.50
CA ILE A 170 2.65 -10.23 -5.32
C ILE A 170 1.66 -10.61 -6.41
N SER A 171 1.75 -11.83 -6.94
CA SER A 171 0.73 -12.41 -7.81
C SER A 171 0.21 -13.74 -7.28
N GLY A 172 -0.98 -14.15 -7.76
CA GLY A 172 -1.51 -15.48 -7.53
C GLY A 172 -2.91 -15.47 -6.90
N LYS A 173 -3.25 -16.55 -6.19
CA LYS A 173 -4.56 -16.71 -5.51
C LYS A 173 -4.54 -16.05 -4.15
N LEU A 174 -4.68 -14.72 -4.12
CA LEU A 174 -4.65 -13.96 -2.87
C LEU A 174 -5.80 -14.29 -1.91
N GLU A 175 -6.85 -14.97 -2.37
CA GLU A 175 -7.91 -15.53 -1.51
C GLU A 175 -7.36 -16.58 -0.54
N GLU A 176 -6.22 -17.20 -0.80
CA GLU A 176 -5.58 -18.13 0.15
C GLU A 176 -5.10 -17.44 1.43
N LEU A 177 -4.98 -16.10 1.44
CA LEU A 177 -4.71 -15.33 2.66
C LEU A 177 -5.87 -15.40 3.68
N GLU A 178 -7.03 -15.94 3.29
CA GLU A 178 -8.10 -16.31 4.22
C GLU A 178 -7.70 -17.44 5.17
N ASP A 179 -6.69 -18.25 4.83
CA ASP A 179 -6.15 -19.28 5.69
C ASP A 179 -5.09 -18.70 6.65
N PRO A 180 -5.18 -18.94 7.97
CA PRO A 180 -4.24 -18.37 8.94
C PRO A 180 -2.78 -18.79 8.76
N GLU A 181 -2.51 -20.04 8.38
CA GLU A 181 -1.14 -20.53 8.18
C GLU A 181 -0.53 -19.87 6.95
N THR A 182 -1.33 -19.72 5.89
CA THR A 182 -0.95 -19.01 4.67
C THR A 182 -0.73 -17.52 4.91
N CYS A 183 -1.60 -16.81 5.67
CA CYS A 183 -1.34 -15.40 6.05
C CYS A 183 -0.01 -15.29 6.80
N GLN A 184 0.24 -16.15 7.79
CA GLN A 184 1.47 -16.09 8.58
C GLN A 184 2.72 -16.32 7.72
N LEU A 185 2.70 -17.34 6.85
CA LEU A 185 3.80 -17.62 5.93
C LEU A 185 4.04 -16.45 4.97
N PHE A 186 2.96 -15.85 4.47
CA PHE A 186 3.01 -14.66 3.61
C PHE A 186 3.68 -13.48 4.31
N LEU A 187 3.26 -13.15 5.53
CA LEU A 187 3.86 -12.06 6.32
C LEU A 187 5.34 -12.34 6.63
N LEU A 188 5.68 -13.56 7.03
CA LEU A 188 7.05 -13.95 7.31
C LEU A 188 7.95 -13.82 6.06
N SER A 189 7.43 -14.23 4.89
CA SER A 189 8.14 -14.09 3.63
C SER A 189 8.41 -12.62 3.31
N LEU A 190 7.42 -11.74 3.45
CA LEU A 190 7.58 -10.29 3.20
C LEU A 190 8.55 -9.61 4.17
N LYS A 191 8.74 -10.14 5.37
CA LYS A 191 9.74 -9.65 6.33
C LYS A 191 11.17 -10.07 6.01
N GLY A 192 11.38 -10.98 5.05
CA GLY A 192 12.70 -11.57 4.80
C GLY A 192 13.00 -12.84 5.59
N GLY A 193 12.03 -13.38 6.34
CA GLY A 193 12.25 -14.52 7.23
C GLY A 193 12.53 -15.86 6.53
N LEU A 194 12.22 -15.97 5.24
CA LEU A 194 12.41 -17.19 4.45
C LEU A 194 13.67 -17.19 3.57
N SER A 195 14.30 -16.03 3.37
CA SER A 195 15.52 -15.95 2.54
C SER A 195 16.75 -16.21 3.37
N LYS A 196 17.53 -17.24 2.99
CA LYS A 196 18.97 -17.28 3.28
C LYS A 196 19.60 -16.06 2.61
N GLU A 197 20.69 -15.53 3.16
CA GLU A 197 21.33 -14.26 2.79
C GLU A 197 21.81 -14.20 1.32
N GLU A 198 20.89 -14.21 0.37
CA GLU A 198 21.13 -14.12 -1.07
C GLU A 198 20.73 -12.74 -1.60
N GLU A 199 21.31 -12.36 -2.74
CA GLU A 199 21.08 -11.11 -3.46
C GLU A 199 19.58 -10.77 -3.51
N GLN A 200 19.19 -9.64 -2.91
CA GLN A 200 17.83 -9.15 -3.04
C GLN A 200 17.62 -8.62 -4.46
N HIS A 201 16.93 -9.39 -5.29
CA HIS A 201 16.48 -8.92 -6.59
C HIS A 201 15.41 -7.85 -6.43
N ILE A 202 15.59 -6.73 -7.16
CA ILE A 202 14.66 -5.60 -7.12
C ILE A 202 13.32 -5.98 -7.76
N PHE A 203 13.31 -6.87 -8.76
CA PHE A 203 12.09 -7.47 -9.31
C PHE A 203 12.40 -8.80 -9.99
N THR A 204 11.61 -9.83 -9.69
CA THR A 204 11.71 -11.17 -10.29
C THR A 204 10.49 -11.42 -11.16
N ALA A 205 10.64 -11.38 -12.49
CA ALA A 205 9.52 -11.54 -13.42
C ALA A 205 8.76 -12.86 -13.27
N LYS A 206 9.48 -13.96 -12.96
CA LYS A 206 8.86 -15.26 -12.67
C LYS A 206 8.21 -15.32 -11.28
N GLY A 207 8.62 -14.43 -10.38
CA GLY A 207 8.26 -14.45 -8.97
C GLY A 207 8.98 -15.55 -8.19
N ASP A 208 9.25 -15.27 -6.93
CA ASP A 208 9.76 -16.23 -5.95
C ASP A 208 8.57 -16.81 -5.17
N PRO A 209 8.40 -18.13 -5.11
CA PRO A 209 7.22 -18.74 -4.49
C PRO A 209 7.17 -18.45 -2.99
N ILE A 210 6.03 -17.96 -2.51
CA ILE A 210 5.68 -17.88 -1.09
C ILE A 210 4.89 -19.15 -0.71
N THR A 211 3.92 -19.50 -1.54
CA THR A 211 3.16 -20.75 -1.50
C THR A 211 3.12 -21.36 -2.90
N ASP A 212 2.47 -22.51 -3.04
CA ASP A 212 2.25 -23.13 -4.36
C ASP A 212 1.41 -22.24 -5.31
N ASN A 213 0.66 -21.26 -4.78
CA ASN A 213 -0.23 -20.41 -5.58
C ASN A 213 0.02 -18.90 -5.40
N ILE A 214 0.99 -18.49 -4.58
CA ILE A 214 1.32 -17.08 -4.34
C ILE A 214 2.80 -16.86 -4.59
N ASN A 215 3.13 -15.92 -5.46
CA ASN A 215 4.50 -15.56 -5.81
C ASN A 215 4.82 -14.11 -5.44
N SER A 216 6.03 -13.89 -4.93
CA SER A 216 6.61 -12.57 -4.68
C SER A 216 7.45 -12.14 -5.86
N HIS A 217 7.07 -11.05 -6.53
CA HIS A 217 7.88 -10.46 -7.59
C HIS A 217 8.83 -9.40 -7.07
N GLN A 218 8.51 -8.74 -5.96
CA GLN A 218 9.36 -7.72 -5.36
C GLN A 218 9.06 -7.66 -3.88
N ARG A 219 10.10 -7.53 -3.07
CA ARG A 219 10.00 -7.35 -1.63
C ARG A 219 10.99 -6.29 -1.22
N ILE A 220 10.51 -5.24 -0.56
CA ILE A 220 11.36 -4.17 -0.05
C ILE A 220 11.36 -4.25 1.48
N ALA A 221 12.51 -4.57 2.05
CA ALA A 221 12.69 -4.68 3.49
C ALA A 221 12.69 -3.29 4.16
N LEU A 222 12.35 -3.24 5.45
CA LEU A 222 12.39 -2.01 6.23
C LEU A 222 13.80 -1.40 6.22
N GLY A 223 13.85 -0.08 6.04
CA GLY A 223 15.10 0.68 6.01
C GLY A 223 15.95 0.47 4.76
N TRP A 224 15.53 -0.35 3.80
CA TRP A 224 16.29 -0.52 2.55
C TRP A 224 15.95 0.55 1.51
N ASP A 225 14.68 0.95 1.41
CA ASP A 225 14.22 1.90 0.39
C ASP A 225 14.75 3.32 0.61
N SER A 226 14.59 4.19 -0.37
CA SER A 226 14.83 5.64 -0.28
C SER A 226 14.15 6.37 -1.44
N TRP A 227 13.95 7.68 -1.32
CA TRP A 227 13.44 8.52 -2.40
C TRP A 227 14.21 8.33 -3.72
N SER A 228 15.54 8.29 -3.65
CA SER A 228 16.40 8.02 -4.81
C SER A 228 16.10 6.67 -5.47
N LYS A 229 15.90 5.60 -4.69
CA LYS A 229 15.57 4.26 -5.23
C LYS A 229 14.16 4.22 -5.82
N ILE A 230 13.22 4.97 -5.27
CA ILE A 230 11.87 5.12 -5.82
C ILE A 230 11.93 5.84 -7.18
N GLN A 231 12.72 6.91 -7.30
CA GLN A 231 12.91 7.65 -8.56
C GLN A 231 13.56 6.82 -9.65
N MET A 232 14.55 6.00 -9.28
CA MET A 232 15.29 5.16 -10.23
C MET A 232 14.36 4.26 -11.04
N VAL A 233 13.28 3.73 -10.45
CA VAL A 233 12.34 2.87 -11.18
C VAL A 233 11.74 3.58 -12.39
N ALA A 234 11.31 4.83 -12.22
CA ALA A 234 10.81 5.62 -13.34
C ALA A 234 11.93 5.87 -14.36
N ARG A 235 13.15 6.21 -13.92
CA ARG A 235 14.28 6.53 -14.83
C ARG A 235 14.74 5.34 -15.67
N SER A 236 14.36 4.13 -15.30
CA SER A 236 14.72 2.89 -15.99
C SER A 236 13.74 2.44 -17.07
N ILE A 237 12.65 3.18 -17.34
CA ILE A 237 11.65 2.79 -18.34
C ILE A 237 11.54 3.81 -19.48
N SER A 238 11.12 3.36 -20.65
CA SER A 238 10.71 4.25 -21.75
C SER A 238 9.40 4.96 -21.38
N ARG A 239 9.29 6.25 -21.70
CA ARG A 239 8.16 7.09 -21.26
C ARG A 239 7.59 7.95 -22.36
N ARG A 240 6.34 8.34 -22.17
CA ARG A 240 5.69 9.47 -22.79
C ARG A 240 6.01 10.73 -21.97
N ASP A 241 6.07 11.87 -22.64
CA ASP A 241 6.42 13.15 -22.01
C ASP A 241 5.36 13.63 -20.99
N ASP A 242 4.14 13.08 -21.02
CA ASP A 242 2.97 13.54 -20.26
C ASP A 242 2.66 12.73 -19.00
N TRP A 243 3.41 11.66 -18.70
CA TRP A 243 3.12 10.84 -17.52
C TRP A 243 3.71 11.42 -16.23
N GLY A 244 2.88 11.53 -15.18
CA GLY A 244 3.23 12.13 -13.88
C GLY A 244 4.16 11.31 -12.98
N LEU A 245 5.12 10.54 -13.52
CA LEU A 245 6.04 9.72 -12.72
C LEU A 245 6.98 10.57 -11.85
N LEU A 246 7.40 10.00 -10.72
CA LEU A 246 8.25 10.64 -9.73
C LEU A 246 9.72 10.41 -10.06
N ASP A 247 10.28 11.16 -11.00
CA ASP A 247 11.66 10.99 -11.48
C ASP A 247 12.64 12.05 -10.98
N GLU A 248 12.13 13.06 -10.28
CA GLU A 248 12.89 14.17 -9.72
C GLU A 248 12.63 14.30 -8.21
N GLU A 249 13.59 14.89 -7.50
CA GLU A 249 13.50 15.09 -6.05
C GLU A 249 12.42 16.10 -5.68
N VAL A 250 12.29 17.16 -6.47
CA VAL A 250 11.26 18.19 -6.29
C VAL A 250 9.86 17.58 -6.37
N LYS A 251 9.60 16.65 -7.30
CA LYS A 251 8.31 15.97 -7.43
C LYS A 251 7.98 15.10 -6.21
N LEU A 252 8.99 14.46 -5.60
CA LEU A 252 8.80 13.69 -4.37
C LEU A 252 8.57 14.59 -3.17
N ALA A 253 9.29 15.70 -3.05
CA ALA A 253 9.09 16.68 -1.99
C ALA A 253 7.67 17.31 -2.08
N GLU A 254 7.24 17.68 -3.28
CA GLU A 254 5.87 18.17 -3.53
C GLU A 254 4.82 17.13 -3.13
N LEU A 255 5.01 15.87 -3.52
CA LEU A 255 4.12 14.78 -3.13
C LEU A 255 4.08 14.60 -1.60
N ASP A 256 5.23 14.73 -0.95
CA ASP A 256 5.36 14.62 0.51
C ASP A 256 4.57 15.72 1.23
N ASP A 257 4.74 16.97 0.81
CA ASP A 257 4.01 18.12 1.36
C ASP A 257 2.50 17.97 1.19
N LEU A 258 2.06 17.57 -0.01
CA LEU A 258 0.66 17.29 -0.31
C LEU A 258 0.12 16.15 0.57
N TYR A 259 0.92 15.10 0.78
CA TYR A 259 0.52 13.98 1.61
C TYR A 259 0.40 14.36 3.09
N GLU A 260 1.32 15.18 3.59
CA GLU A 260 1.24 15.71 4.95
C GLU A 260 -0.03 16.54 5.16
N ALA A 261 -0.35 17.42 4.21
CA ALA A 261 -1.59 18.19 4.23
C ALA A 261 -2.82 17.29 4.17
N PHE A 262 -2.80 16.23 3.35
CA PHE A 262 -3.88 15.24 3.28
C PHE A 262 -4.12 14.54 4.62
N LEU A 263 -3.05 14.11 5.32
CA LEU A 263 -3.16 13.50 6.65
C LEU A 263 -3.72 14.49 7.70
N ARG A 264 -3.34 15.77 7.61
CA ARG A 264 -3.86 16.85 8.48
C ARG A 264 -5.28 17.31 8.10
N LYS A 265 -5.84 16.84 6.99
CA LYS A 265 -7.12 17.29 6.41
C LYS A 265 -7.09 18.77 5.97
N GLU A 266 -5.92 19.27 5.61
CA GLU A 266 -5.67 20.68 5.26
C GLU A 266 -5.61 20.93 3.73
N GLY A 267 -5.86 19.91 2.90
CA GLY A 267 -5.86 20.04 1.44
C GLY A 267 -6.42 18.80 0.73
N GLN A 268 -6.88 18.98 -0.51
CA GLN A 268 -7.50 17.91 -1.31
C GLN A 268 -6.65 17.44 -2.51
N ASP A 269 -5.53 18.09 -2.82
CA ASP A 269 -4.84 17.89 -4.09
C ASP A 269 -3.91 16.66 -4.13
N PHE A 270 -3.61 16.04 -2.99
CA PHE A 270 -2.82 14.79 -2.97
C PHE A 270 -3.46 13.69 -3.82
N LEU A 271 -4.79 13.55 -3.78
CA LEU A 271 -5.48 12.53 -4.57
C LEU A 271 -5.34 12.82 -6.09
N GLY A 272 -5.34 14.08 -6.49
CA GLY A 272 -5.11 14.49 -7.89
C GLY A 272 -3.72 14.05 -8.36
N LYS A 273 -2.68 14.46 -7.63
CA LYS A 273 -1.29 14.06 -7.92
C LYS A 273 -1.10 12.55 -7.91
N ALA A 274 -1.68 11.85 -6.93
CA ALA A 274 -1.59 10.40 -6.83
C ALA A 274 -2.29 9.69 -8.02
N LYS A 275 -3.39 10.24 -8.54
CA LYS A 275 -4.07 9.73 -9.74
C LYS A 275 -3.18 9.88 -10.99
N GLU A 276 -2.52 11.02 -11.15
CA GLU A 276 -1.58 11.26 -12.25
C GLU A 276 -0.43 10.26 -12.24
N ILE A 277 0.18 10.03 -11.07
CA ILE A 277 1.29 9.08 -10.90
C ILE A 277 0.89 7.68 -11.34
N VAL A 278 -0.25 7.16 -10.88
CA VAL A 278 -0.68 5.77 -11.19
C VAL A 278 -1.39 5.64 -12.55
N GLY A 279 -1.61 6.74 -13.27
CA GLY A 279 -2.40 6.78 -14.50
C GLY A 279 -3.86 6.43 -14.29
N PHE A 280 -4.44 6.84 -13.16
CA PHE A 280 -5.85 6.62 -12.88
C PHE A 280 -6.70 7.44 -13.86
N LYS A 281 -7.51 6.76 -14.67
CA LYS A 281 -8.55 7.39 -15.49
C LYS A 281 -9.87 7.27 -14.75
N GLU A 282 -10.49 8.39 -14.41
CA GLU A 282 -11.87 8.36 -13.91
C GLU A 282 -12.77 7.70 -14.97
N PRO A 283 -13.66 6.78 -14.57
CA PRO A 283 -14.70 6.34 -15.49
C PRO A 283 -15.47 7.58 -15.95
N PRO A 284 -15.83 7.70 -17.24
CA PRO A 284 -16.58 8.85 -17.73
C PRO A 284 -17.82 9.02 -16.85
N GLU A 285 -18.09 10.27 -16.45
CA GLU A 285 -19.32 10.61 -15.73
C GLU A 285 -20.48 9.93 -16.45
N LYS A 286 -21.18 9.02 -15.76
CA LYS A 286 -22.42 8.48 -16.31
C LYS A 286 -23.30 9.69 -16.58
N ALA A 287 -23.64 9.89 -17.85
CA ALA A 287 -24.55 10.96 -18.26
C ALA A 287 -25.72 10.97 -17.28
N SER A 288 -25.94 12.13 -16.65
CA SER A 288 -27.07 12.32 -15.76
C SER A 288 -28.31 11.84 -16.50
N PRO A 289 -29.12 10.93 -15.91
CA PRO A 289 -30.35 10.52 -16.58
C PRO A 289 -31.11 11.78 -16.98
N PRO A 290 -31.64 11.85 -18.22
CA PRO A 290 -32.34 13.03 -18.67
C PRO A 290 -33.40 13.38 -17.62
N PRO A 291 -33.56 14.67 -17.29
CA PRO A 291 -34.54 15.08 -16.29
C PRO A 291 -35.89 14.45 -16.65
N MET A 292 -36.55 13.86 -15.64
CA MET A 292 -37.86 13.24 -15.88
C MET A 292 -38.76 14.28 -16.54
N LEU A 293 -39.27 13.95 -17.73
CA LEU A 293 -40.22 14.80 -18.43
C LEU A 293 -41.42 14.98 -17.51
N THR A 294 -41.70 16.21 -17.14
CA THR A 294 -42.92 16.52 -16.40
C THR A 294 -44.11 16.38 -17.34
N TYR A 295 -45.32 16.23 -16.79
CA TYR A 295 -46.54 16.16 -17.59
C TYR A 295 -46.70 17.38 -18.51
N ASN A 296 -46.22 18.55 -18.07
CA ASN A 296 -46.22 19.78 -18.86
C ASN A 296 -45.24 19.72 -20.05
N ASP A 297 -44.09 19.06 -19.89
CA ASP A 297 -43.12 18.87 -20.98
C ASP A 297 -43.68 17.91 -22.05
N VAL A 298 -44.52 16.95 -21.65
CA VAL A 298 -45.20 16.04 -22.57
C VAL A 298 -46.32 16.75 -23.32
N ILE A 299 -47.13 17.57 -22.63
CA ILE A 299 -48.19 18.37 -23.27
C ILE A 299 -47.57 19.34 -24.29
N LYS A 300 -46.52 20.06 -23.91
CA LYS A 300 -45.89 21.05 -24.80
C LYS A 300 -45.32 20.40 -26.07
N LYS A 301 -44.72 19.22 -25.96
CA LYS A 301 -44.24 18.44 -27.12
C LYS A 301 -45.37 17.92 -28.01
N LEU A 302 -46.52 17.58 -27.43
CA LEU A 302 -47.70 17.19 -28.20
C LEU A 302 -48.32 18.38 -28.93
N GLU A 303 -48.39 19.55 -28.29
CA GLU A 303 -48.88 20.79 -28.91
C GLU A 303 -47.99 21.24 -30.07
N GLU A 304 -46.67 21.15 -29.90
CA GLU A 304 -45.68 21.44 -30.96
C GLU A 304 -45.78 20.47 -32.13
N ALA A 305 -46.11 19.19 -31.88
CA ALA A 305 -46.29 18.18 -32.92
C ALA A 305 -47.64 18.27 -33.66
N ILE A 306 -48.65 18.92 -33.07
CA ILE A 306 -49.96 19.17 -33.69
C ILE A 306 -49.96 20.48 -34.49
N SER A 307 -49.05 21.40 -34.16
CA SER A 307 -48.97 22.73 -34.76
C SER A 307 -47.97 22.84 -35.93
N GLY A 308 -47.28 21.75 -36.29
CA GLY A 308 -46.39 21.64 -37.45
C GLY A 308 -46.96 20.69 -38.50
#